data_AF-E3JQC9-F1
#
_entry.id   AF-E3JQC9-F1
#
_cell.length_a   1.000
_cell.length_b   1.000
_cell.length_c   1.000
_cell.angle_alpha   90.00
_cell.angle_beta   90.00
_cell.angle_gamma   90.00
#
_symmetry.space_group_name_H-M   'P 1'
#
loop_
_entity.id
_entity.type
_entity.pdbx_description
1 polymer ?
#
loop_
_entity_poly.entity_id
_entity_poly.type
_entity_poly.pdbx_seq_one_letter_code
_entity_poly.pdbx_strand_id
1 'polypeptide(L)'
;MDTMSNRGYEGVDTPDGDLPPAVKQQGDLVIDKFNSLFGRCDPLNEEHRRNGPMPIENNAFINQLKSGPLSIEDNALLNRLKSTSDRLESNLLPLLGDQLIAISLSLKPSELQREPSSNLKRILEMQEELEQTLCQIRSALDLLPEQEVVPNQTNDQHHKEFKNYRINGLDQCIRDEVLMEMAGFFSSSIMLVRQLGFSTDPRINHMVPAGMEVVHTRYRSEASLKSAIIWLKGSEWDTVLVGWRLAMDVIDSVLEKSIRHISSIPNHDLNNRPPFEPLGERNLQVAESLIPIIKLSRIFLARLSKLEKKNKTLPHYTEMCTHQLQSLHDLPLCAISKLSCLQSMSVRNDMFDEASTIRFNDMVRRLLALFQSSLLDVVLCVIPLVPDVNGFPYQTYLKTWFVTWNTQFIIATQNITRLTFSFLNNPL
;
A
#
# COMPACT_ATOMS: atom_id res chain seq x y z
N MET A 1 -15.81 -0.28 2.93
CA MET A 1 -16.53 -0.87 4.06
C MET A 1 -17.50 -1.94 3.55
N ASP A 2 -17.13 -3.21 3.68
CA ASP A 2 -18.10 -4.29 3.82
C ASP A 2 -18.13 -4.62 5.31
N THR A 3 -19.34 -4.64 5.86
CA THR A 3 -19.65 -4.87 7.26
C THR A 3 -19.12 -6.23 7.71
N MET A 4 -18.01 -6.23 8.44
CA MET A 4 -17.63 -7.37 9.29
C MET A 4 -18.71 -7.49 10.37
N SER A 5 -19.58 -8.48 10.18
CA SER A 5 -20.56 -8.90 11.17
C SER A 5 -19.82 -9.29 12.44
N ASN A 6 -20.13 -8.59 13.52
CA ASN A 6 -19.63 -8.78 14.88
C ASN A 6 -20.21 -10.09 15.47
N ARG A 7 -19.93 -11.23 14.84
CA ARG A 7 -20.35 -12.56 15.31
C ARG A 7 -19.10 -13.38 15.64
N GLY A 8 -18.81 -13.48 16.94
CA GLY A 8 -17.85 -14.44 17.47
C GLY A 8 -16.86 -13.95 18.52
N TYR A 9 -17.04 -12.77 19.12
CA TYR A 9 -16.27 -12.40 20.31
C TYR A 9 -16.97 -12.95 21.56
N GLU A 10 -16.70 -14.22 21.88
CA GLU A 10 -16.92 -14.74 23.22
C GLU A 10 -15.90 -14.08 24.15
N GLY A 11 -16.38 -13.39 25.19
CA GLY A 11 -15.53 -13.00 26.30
C GLY A 11 -15.02 -14.26 26.98
N VAL A 12 -13.74 -14.57 26.83
CA VAL A 12 -13.12 -15.73 27.47
C VAL A 12 -12.54 -15.27 28.80
N ASP A 13 -13.16 -15.72 29.90
CA ASP A 13 -12.60 -15.63 31.25
C ASP A 13 -11.23 -16.32 31.30
N THR A 14 -10.20 -15.57 31.70
CA THR A 14 -8.83 -16.06 31.82
C THR A 14 -8.67 -16.96 33.04
N PRO A 15 -7.94 -18.10 32.96
CA PRO A 15 -7.69 -18.95 34.11
C PRO A 15 -6.87 -18.19 35.16
N ASP A 16 -7.41 -18.10 36.37
CA ASP A 16 -6.84 -17.45 37.56
C ASP A 16 -5.72 -18.30 38.23
N GLY A 17 -5.10 -19.19 37.44
CA GLY A 17 -4.05 -20.11 37.89
C GLY A 17 -2.71 -19.80 37.23
N ASP A 18 -1.65 -19.76 38.03
CA ASP A 18 -0.29 -19.59 37.54
C ASP A 18 0.12 -20.80 36.68
N LEU A 19 0.39 -20.59 35.39
CA LEU A 19 0.74 -21.66 34.46
C LEU A 19 2.05 -22.35 34.88
N PRO A 20 2.21 -23.68 34.64
CA PRO A 20 3.42 -24.40 35.00
C PRO A 20 4.67 -23.76 34.39
N PRO A 21 5.82 -23.71 35.11
CA PRO A 21 7.06 -23.11 34.60
C PRO A 21 7.50 -23.67 33.25
N ALA A 22 7.32 -24.97 33.01
CA ALA A 22 7.64 -25.61 31.73
C ALA A 22 6.82 -25.05 30.55
N VAL A 23 5.55 -24.69 30.77
CA VAL A 23 4.70 -24.05 29.75
C VAL A 23 5.19 -22.63 29.46
N LYS A 24 5.57 -21.89 30.51
CA LYS A 24 6.13 -20.54 30.35
C LYS A 24 7.46 -20.54 29.59
N GLN A 25 8.37 -21.46 29.93
CA GLN A 25 9.63 -21.65 29.20
C GLN A 25 9.39 -22.00 27.72
N GLN A 26 8.38 -22.81 27.43
CA GLN A 26 8.02 -23.14 26.05
C GLN A 26 7.45 -21.93 25.28
N GLY A 27 6.68 -21.07 25.94
CA GLY A 27 6.21 -19.83 25.33
C GLY A 27 7.33 -18.81 25.11
N ASP A 28 8.34 -18.77 25.99
CA ASP A 28 9.55 -17.96 25.76
C ASP A 28 10.30 -18.43 24.50
N LEU A 29 10.44 -19.74 24.28
CA LEU A 29 11.03 -20.27 23.04
C LEU A 29 10.24 -19.85 21.79
N VAL A 30 8.91 -19.86 21.86
CA VAL A 30 8.04 -19.39 20.77
C VAL A 30 8.26 -17.90 20.50
N ILE A 31 8.40 -17.09 21.56
CA ILE A 31 8.68 -15.66 21.46
C ILE A 31 10.05 -15.41 20.83
N ASP A 32 11.09 -16.10 21.30
CA ASP A 32 12.46 -15.97 20.76
C ASP A 32 12.51 -16.32 19.27
N LYS A 33 11.81 -17.36 18.86
CA LYS A 33 11.72 -17.76 17.46
C LYS A 33 10.96 -16.72 16.61
N PHE A 34 9.85 -16.15 17.11
CA PHE A 34 9.18 -15.04 16.43
C PHE A 34 10.05 -13.78 16.36
N ASN A 35 10.84 -13.46 17.40
CA ASN A 35 11.79 -12.35 17.37
C ASN A 35 12.87 -12.58 16.30
N SER A 36 13.36 -13.81 16.16
CA SER A 36 14.31 -14.17 15.09
C SER A 36 13.69 -14.00 13.69
N LEU A 37 12.46 -14.48 13.51
CA LEU A 37 11.70 -14.31 12.25
C LEU A 37 11.42 -12.84 11.94
N PHE A 38 11.08 -12.04 12.95
CA PHE A 38 10.90 -10.60 12.85
C PHE A 38 12.18 -9.91 12.36
N GLY A 39 13.31 -10.14 13.04
CA GLY A 39 14.59 -9.51 12.69
C GLY A 39 15.08 -9.92 11.30
N ARG A 40 14.69 -11.10 10.82
CA ARG A 40 14.89 -11.47 9.43
C ARG A 40 14.04 -10.59 8.51
N CYS A 41 12.73 -10.50 8.74
CA CYS A 41 11.80 -9.81 7.84
C CYS A 41 11.88 -8.28 7.89
N ASP A 42 12.54 -7.71 8.91
CA ASP A 42 12.70 -6.28 9.06
C ASP A 42 13.56 -5.67 7.93
N PRO A 43 12.98 -4.82 7.05
CA PRO A 43 13.71 -4.16 5.98
C PRO A 43 14.73 -3.12 6.50
N LEU A 44 14.65 -2.74 7.78
CA LEU A 44 15.59 -1.81 8.42
C LEU A 44 16.84 -2.50 9.00
N ASN A 45 16.89 -3.83 8.99
CA ASN A 45 18.07 -4.55 9.46
C ASN A 45 19.22 -4.41 8.44
N GLU A 46 20.34 -3.82 8.89
CA GLU A 46 21.50 -3.43 8.07
C GLU A 46 22.11 -4.61 7.29
N GLU A 47 22.00 -5.84 7.78
CA GLU A 47 22.45 -7.04 7.04
C GLU A 47 21.66 -7.29 5.75
N HIS A 48 20.43 -6.76 5.65
CA HIS A 48 19.54 -6.91 4.50
C HIS A 48 19.55 -5.70 3.57
N ARG A 49 20.22 -4.60 3.94
CA ARG A 49 20.46 -3.51 3.00
C ARG A 49 21.45 -4.02 1.96
N ARG A 50 20.97 -4.18 0.72
CA ARG A 50 21.88 -3.97 -0.42
C ARG A 50 22.52 -2.62 -0.18
N ASN A 51 23.85 -2.58 -0.10
CA ASN A 51 24.59 -1.33 -0.25
C ASN A 51 23.93 -0.61 -1.42
N GLY A 52 23.34 0.56 -1.19
CA GLY A 52 22.71 1.34 -2.26
C GLY A 52 23.69 1.44 -3.43
N PRO A 53 23.22 1.47 -4.67
CA PRO A 53 24.09 1.36 -5.83
C PRO A 53 25.23 2.37 -5.72
N MET A 54 26.46 1.87 -5.60
CA MET A 54 27.61 2.67 -6.00
C MET A 54 27.40 3.01 -7.47
N PRO A 55 27.61 4.26 -7.89
CA PRO A 55 27.56 4.61 -9.30
C PRO A 55 28.67 3.84 -10.01
N ILE A 56 28.33 2.66 -10.54
CA ILE A 56 29.17 1.96 -11.50
C ILE A 56 28.84 2.63 -12.83
N GLU A 57 29.68 3.58 -13.24
CA GLU A 57 29.56 4.38 -14.46
C GLU A 57 29.61 3.59 -15.79
N ASN A 58 29.28 2.30 -15.81
CA ASN A 58 29.16 1.53 -17.04
C ASN A 58 28.48 0.19 -16.77
N ASN A 59 27.18 0.08 -17.07
CA ASN A 59 26.52 -1.22 -17.15
C ASN A 59 26.18 -1.57 -18.60
N ALA A 60 26.88 -2.59 -19.11
CA ALA A 60 26.73 -3.17 -20.44
C ALA A 60 25.30 -3.66 -20.73
N PHE A 61 24.49 -3.89 -19.69
CA PHE A 61 23.11 -4.39 -19.73
C PHE A 61 22.14 -3.52 -20.56
N ILE A 62 22.13 -2.20 -20.34
CA ILE A 62 21.26 -1.28 -21.09
C ILE A 62 21.76 -1.10 -22.54
N ASN A 63 23.05 -1.28 -22.78
CA ASN A 63 23.64 -1.20 -24.12
C ASN A 63 23.43 -2.50 -24.92
N GLN A 64 23.36 -3.67 -24.27
CA GLN A 64 23.07 -4.97 -24.90
C GLN A 64 21.61 -5.08 -25.37
N LEU A 65 20.63 -4.62 -24.57
CA LEU A 65 19.21 -4.63 -24.96
C LEU A 65 18.89 -3.67 -26.13
N LYS A 66 19.77 -2.72 -26.43
CA LYS A 66 19.61 -1.74 -27.53
C LYS A 66 20.02 -2.29 -28.91
N SER A 67 20.60 -3.48 -29.01
CA SER A 67 21.17 -3.99 -30.27
C SER A 67 20.60 -5.35 -30.70
N GLY A 68 19.63 -5.34 -31.61
CA GLY A 68 19.29 -6.50 -32.45
C GLY A 68 18.47 -7.62 -31.77
N PRO A 69 18.30 -8.78 -32.43
CA PRO A 69 17.56 -9.91 -31.87
C PRO A 69 18.23 -10.42 -30.58
N LEU A 70 17.39 -10.81 -29.60
CA LEU A 70 17.77 -11.30 -28.27
C LEU A 70 19.04 -12.17 -28.31
N SER A 71 20.08 -11.73 -27.63
CA SER A 71 21.33 -12.47 -27.49
C SER A 71 21.12 -13.77 -26.68
N ILE A 72 22.11 -14.66 -26.69
CA ILE A 72 22.08 -15.89 -25.86
C ILE A 72 22.00 -15.53 -24.36
N GLU A 73 22.63 -14.43 -23.95
CA GLU A 73 22.60 -13.92 -22.57
C GLU A 73 21.20 -13.43 -22.19
N ASP A 74 20.50 -12.74 -23.10
CA ASP A 74 19.11 -12.29 -22.87
C ASP A 74 18.14 -13.46 -22.67
N ASN A 75 18.36 -14.55 -23.42
CA ASN A 75 17.55 -15.77 -23.28
C ASN A 75 17.81 -16.49 -21.94
N ALA A 76 19.07 -16.54 -21.49
CA ALA A 76 19.40 -17.12 -20.19
C ALA A 76 18.78 -16.30 -19.04
N LEU A 77 18.84 -14.97 -19.12
CA LEU A 77 18.22 -14.07 -18.15
C LEU A 77 16.70 -14.18 -18.14
N LEU A 78 16.06 -14.26 -19.31
CA LEU A 78 14.61 -14.45 -19.43
C LEU A 78 14.17 -15.78 -18.80
N ASN A 79 14.90 -16.85 -19.06
CA ASN A 79 14.61 -18.16 -18.47
C ASN A 79 14.79 -18.14 -16.95
N ARG A 80 15.81 -17.46 -16.43
CA ARG A 80 16.01 -17.27 -14.98
C ARG A 80 14.86 -16.47 -14.37
N LEU A 81 14.49 -15.34 -14.97
CA LEU A 81 13.38 -14.51 -14.51
C LEU A 81 12.09 -15.33 -14.46
N LYS A 82 11.74 -16.02 -15.54
CA LYS A 82 10.55 -16.88 -15.60
C LYS A 82 10.59 -17.98 -14.54
N SER A 83 11.68 -18.74 -14.45
CA SER A 83 11.82 -19.80 -13.44
C SER A 83 11.69 -19.28 -12.01
N THR A 84 12.31 -18.13 -11.71
CA THR A 84 12.19 -17.47 -10.41
C THR A 84 10.76 -17.01 -10.15
N SER A 85 10.11 -16.37 -11.12
CA SER A 85 8.73 -15.91 -11.02
C SER A 85 7.76 -17.08 -10.83
N ASP A 86 7.90 -18.16 -11.61
CA ASP A 86 7.07 -19.37 -11.51
C ASP A 86 7.24 -20.02 -10.13
N ARG A 87 8.47 -20.11 -9.62
CA ARG A 87 8.75 -20.64 -8.28
C ARG A 87 8.12 -19.79 -7.18
N LEU A 88 8.18 -18.47 -7.28
CA LEU A 88 7.53 -17.55 -6.33
C LEU A 88 6.01 -17.70 -6.39
N GLU A 89 5.44 -17.70 -7.60
CA GLU A 89 4.00 -17.65 -7.85
C GLU A 89 3.30 -18.98 -7.53
N SER A 90 3.85 -20.10 -7.99
CA SER A 90 3.20 -21.41 -7.92
C SER A 90 3.53 -22.21 -6.65
N ASN A 91 4.55 -21.82 -5.88
CA ASN A 91 4.99 -22.56 -4.70
C ASN A 91 5.22 -21.67 -3.48
N LEU A 92 6.21 -20.76 -3.52
CA LEU A 92 6.70 -20.11 -2.30
C LEU A 92 5.68 -19.16 -1.65
N LEU A 93 5.02 -18.30 -2.43
CA LEU A 93 4.03 -17.37 -1.90
C LEU A 93 2.73 -18.07 -1.43
N PRO A 94 2.18 -19.05 -2.17
CA PRO A 94 1.09 -19.88 -1.67
C PRO A 94 1.43 -20.62 -0.37
N LEU A 95 2.60 -21.26 -0.29
CA LEU A 95 3.07 -21.96 0.89
C LEU A 95 3.20 -21.03 2.10
N LEU A 96 3.78 -19.85 1.89
CA LEU A 96 3.86 -18.80 2.92
C LEU A 96 2.46 -18.41 3.41
N GLY A 97 1.51 -18.23 2.49
CA GLY A 97 0.10 -18.00 2.81
C GLY A 97 -0.46 -19.10 3.72
N ASP A 98 -0.36 -20.36 3.31
CA ASP A 98 -0.88 -21.51 4.06
C ASP A 98 -0.25 -21.65 5.45
N GLN A 99 1.06 -21.41 5.57
CA GLN A 99 1.76 -21.40 6.86
C GLN A 99 1.26 -20.31 7.80
N LEU A 100 0.98 -19.10 7.30
CA LEU A 100 0.39 -18.03 8.11
C LEU A 100 -1.01 -18.39 8.59
N ILE A 101 -1.81 -19.02 7.73
CA ILE A 101 -3.14 -19.51 8.11
C ILE A 101 -3.01 -20.53 9.25
N ALA A 102 -2.12 -21.50 9.10
CA ALA A 102 -1.90 -22.55 10.09
C ALA A 102 -1.43 -21.99 11.44
N ILE A 103 -0.42 -21.11 11.45
CA ILE A 103 0.10 -20.47 12.67
C ILE A 103 -0.99 -19.62 13.33
N SER A 104 -1.72 -18.83 12.56
CA SER A 104 -2.83 -18.01 13.06
C SER A 104 -3.94 -18.84 13.70
N LEU A 105 -4.25 -20.02 13.15
CA LEU A 105 -5.23 -20.93 13.74
C LEU A 105 -4.74 -21.49 15.08
N SER A 106 -3.46 -21.85 15.20
CA SER A 106 -2.88 -22.32 16.46
C SER A 106 -2.70 -21.22 17.51
N LEU A 107 -2.56 -19.96 17.07
CA LEU A 107 -2.50 -18.79 17.95
C LEU A 107 -3.88 -18.35 18.49
N LYS A 108 -4.99 -18.94 18.03
CA LYS A 108 -6.31 -18.60 18.56
C LYS A 108 -6.34 -18.76 20.09
N PRO A 109 -6.76 -17.73 20.85
CA PRO A 109 -6.74 -17.78 22.31
C PRO A 109 -7.42 -19.01 22.90
N SER A 110 -8.58 -19.39 22.35
CA SER A 110 -9.35 -20.57 22.79
C SER A 110 -8.60 -21.89 22.60
N GLU A 111 -7.90 -22.06 21.46
CA GLU A 111 -7.12 -23.27 21.18
C GLU A 111 -5.86 -23.32 22.04
N LEU A 112 -5.15 -22.19 22.13
CA LEU A 112 -3.89 -22.08 22.86
C LEU A 112 -4.09 -22.27 24.38
N GLN A 113 -5.22 -21.81 24.93
CA GLN A 113 -5.57 -22.04 26.33
C GLN A 113 -6.05 -23.46 26.62
N ARG A 114 -6.71 -24.15 25.67
CA ARG A 114 -7.21 -25.51 25.87
C ARG A 114 -6.07 -26.51 26.04
N GLU A 115 -5.06 -26.45 25.18
CA GLU A 115 -3.88 -27.33 25.23
C GLU A 115 -2.57 -26.56 25.02
N PRO A 116 -2.09 -25.82 26.05
CA PRO A 116 -0.96 -24.91 25.91
C PRO A 116 0.33 -25.58 25.40
N SER A 117 0.76 -26.67 26.06
CA SER A 117 2.03 -27.33 25.72
C SER A 117 2.04 -27.91 24.30
N SER A 118 0.93 -28.53 23.89
CA SER A 118 0.77 -29.13 22.57
C SER A 118 0.79 -28.07 21.48
N ASN A 119 0.00 -27.01 21.66
CA ASN A 119 -0.10 -25.94 20.67
C ASN A 119 1.17 -25.10 20.58
N LEU A 120 1.83 -24.79 21.69
CA LEU A 120 3.13 -24.10 21.67
C LEU A 120 4.20 -24.94 20.96
N LYS A 121 4.20 -26.26 21.14
CA LYS A 121 5.10 -27.16 20.41
C LYS A 121 4.83 -27.13 18.91
N ARG A 122 3.56 -27.22 18.54
CA ARG A 122 3.14 -27.14 17.13
C ARG A 122 3.51 -25.79 16.51
N ILE A 123 3.39 -24.69 17.25
CA ILE A 123 3.80 -23.36 16.79
C ILE A 123 5.31 -23.34 16.51
N LEU A 124 6.14 -23.91 17.40
CA LEU A 124 7.59 -24.01 17.17
C LEU A 124 7.93 -24.75 15.87
N GLU A 125 7.29 -25.91 15.63
CA GLU A 125 7.48 -26.70 14.41
C GLU A 125 7.09 -25.88 13.16
N MET A 126 5.95 -25.18 13.19
CA MET A 126 5.51 -24.32 12.08
C MET A 126 6.44 -23.11 11.88
N GLN A 127 7.03 -22.55 12.94
CA GLN A 127 7.99 -21.45 12.83
C GLN A 127 9.28 -21.88 12.12
N GLU A 128 9.73 -23.13 12.28
CA GLU A 128 10.89 -23.67 11.57
C GLU A 128 10.62 -23.83 10.06
N GLU A 129 9.45 -24.38 9.69
CA GLU A 129 9.03 -24.50 8.29
C GLU A 129 8.86 -23.12 7.62
N LEU A 130 8.30 -22.16 8.37
CA LEU A 130 8.14 -20.79 7.92
C LEU A 130 9.49 -20.11 7.68
N GLU A 131 10.45 -20.30 8.59
CA GLU A 131 11.81 -19.78 8.44
C GLU A 131 12.46 -20.25 7.13
N GLN A 132 12.36 -21.54 6.84
CA GLN A 132 12.89 -22.12 5.60
C GLN A 132 12.23 -21.49 4.36
N THR A 133 10.92 -21.29 4.40
CA THR A 133 10.15 -20.70 3.30
C THR A 133 10.57 -19.26 3.04
N LEU A 134 10.73 -18.45 4.10
CA LEU A 134 11.22 -17.08 4.01
C LEU A 134 12.66 -17.01 3.46
N CYS A 135 13.54 -17.92 3.85
CA CYS A 135 14.88 -18.03 3.28
C CYS A 135 14.84 -18.35 1.79
N GLN A 136 13.99 -19.30 1.37
CA GLN A 136 13.83 -19.65 -0.03
C GLN A 136 13.24 -18.51 -0.87
N ILE A 137 12.36 -17.68 -0.31
CA ILE A 137 11.85 -16.47 -0.96
C ILE A 137 12.99 -15.48 -1.19
N ARG A 138 13.82 -15.22 -0.18
CA ARG A 138 14.97 -14.31 -0.35
C ARG A 138 15.94 -14.80 -1.41
N SER A 139 16.33 -16.07 -1.34
CA SER A 139 17.22 -16.64 -2.35
C SER A 139 16.62 -16.59 -3.75
N ALA A 140 15.29 -16.64 -3.90
CA ALA A 140 14.64 -16.44 -5.19
C ALA A 140 14.74 -14.96 -5.63
N LEU A 141 14.51 -14.02 -4.73
CA LEU A 141 14.65 -12.59 -5.02
C LEU A 141 16.10 -12.19 -5.36
N ASP A 142 17.09 -12.78 -4.71
CA ASP A 142 18.52 -12.54 -5.00
C ASP A 142 18.94 -13.03 -6.39
N LEU A 143 18.12 -13.86 -7.04
CA LEU A 143 18.31 -14.31 -8.42
C LEU A 143 17.66 -13.38 -9.45
N LEU A 144 16.85 -12.39 -9.02
CA LEU A 144 16.29 -11.40 -9.92
C LEU A 144 17.41 -10.53 -10.51
N PRO A 145 17.28 -10.09 -11.78
CA PRO A 145 18.27 -9.22 -12.39
C PRO A 145 18.47 -7.96 -11.57
N GLU A 146 19.71 -7.63 -11.26
CA GLU A 146 20.04 -6.35 -10.63
C GLU A 146 19.81 -5.23 -11.64
N GLN A 147 18.95 -4.28 -11.30
CA GLN A 147 18.66 -3.12 -12.15
C GLN A 147 19.18 -1.85 -11.50
N GLU A 148 19.85 -1.03 -12.30
CA GLU A 148 20.20 0.32 -11.89
C GLU A 148 18.91 1.13 -11.72
N VAL A 149 18.77 1.78 -10.57
CA VAL A 149 17.66 2.71 -10.34
C VAL A 149 17.98 4.00 -11.08
N VAL A 150 17.61 4.08 -12.35
CA VAL A 150 17.74 5.29 -13.15
C VAL A 150 16.54 6.20 -12.87
N PRO A 151 16.73 7.41 -12.33
CA PRO A 151 15.64 8.36 -12.14
C PRO A 151 14.96 8.67 -13.47
N ASN A 152 13.63 8.63 -13.50
CA ASN A 152 12.82 8.98 -14.67
C ASN A 152 13.18 8.14 -15.92
N GLN A 153 13.38 6.83 -15.74
CA GLN A 153 13.62 5.90 -16.86
C GLN A 153 12.45 5.95 -17.86
N THR A 154 12.76 6.46 -19.05
CA THR A 154 11.80 6.81 -20.12
C THR A 154 12.08 6.11 -21.44
N ASN A 155 13.03 5.19 -21.49
CA ASN A 155 13.54 4.56 -22.71
C ASN A 155 13.43 3.03 -22.70
N ASP A 156 12.52 2.48 -21.90
CA ASP A 156 12.31 1.04 -21.72
C ASP A 156 10.90 0.56 -22.13
N GLN A 157 10.16 1.35 -22.93
CA GLN A 157 8.77 1.03 -23.31
C GLN A 157 8.60 -0.38 -23.89
N HIS A 158 9.60 -0.85 -24.63
CA HIS A 158 9.55 -2.12 -25.35
C HIS A 158 10.17 -3.30 -24.57
N HIS A 159 10.61 -3.08 -23.32
CA HIS A 159 11.34 -4.09 -22.55
C HIS A 159 10.45 -5.12 -21.83
N LYS A 160 9.12 -4.95 -21.86
CA LYS A 160 8.13 -5.91 -21.33
C LYS A 160 8.45 -6.38 -19.90
N GLU A 161 8.71 -7.69 -19.69
CA GLU A 161 9.07 -8.28 -18.39
C GLU A 161 10.28 -7.60 -17.74
N PHE A 162 11.20 -7.06 -18.57
CA PHE A 162 12.44 -6.45 -18.12
C PHE A 162 12.34 -4.96 -17.82
N LYS A 163 11.16 -4.34 -17.97
CA LYS A 163 10.97 -2.97 -17.50
C LYS A 163 11.36 -2.88 -16.03
N ASN A 164 12.05 -1.80 -15.70
CA ASN A 164 12.54 -1.59 -14.34
C ASN A 164 11.37 -1.53 -13.34
N TYR A 165 10.27 -0.91 -13.76
CA TYR A 165 8.99 -0.96 -13.04
C TYR A 165 8.57 -2.37 -12.62
N ARG A 166 8.70 -3.38 -13.49
CA ARG A 166 8.27 -4.76 -13.19
C ARG A 166 9.21 -5.48 -12.24
N ILE A 167 10.51 -5.42 -12.49
CA ILE A 167 11.49 -6.16 -11.69
C ILE A 167 11.68 -5.49 -10.33
N ASN A 168 11.91 -4.17 -10.29
CA ASN A 168 12.06 -3.45 -9.03
C ASN A 168 10.74 -3.36 -8.27
N GLY A 169 9.60 -3.20 -8.95
CA GLY A 169 8.29 -3.20 -8.29
C GLY A 169 7.96 -4.54 -7.63
N LEU A 170 8.31 -5.67 -8.25
CA LEU A 170 8.18 -7.00 -7.62
C LEU A 170 9.11 -7.15 -6.41
N ASP A 171 10.38 -6.76 -6.54
CA ASP A 171 11.36 -6.83 -5.44
C ASP A 171 10.89 -5.99 -4.24
N GLN A 172 10.48 -4.74 -4.49
CA GLN A 172 9.93 -3.83 -3.47
C GLN A 172 8.63 -4.38 -2.87
N CYS A 173 7.70 -4.87 -3.68
CA CYS A 173 6.45 -5.43 -3.15
C CYS A 173 6.72 -6.60 -2.20
N ILE A 174 7.64 -7.51 -2.53
CA ILE A 174 7.92 -8.64 -1.64
C ILE A 174 8.76 -8.19 -0.42
N ARG A 175 9.84 -7.44 -0.62
CA ARG A 175 10.75 -7.06 0.47
C ARG A 175 10.17 -6.00 1.41
N ASP A 176 9.55 -4.97 0.85
CA ASP A 176 9.11 -3.81 1.61
C ASP A 176 7.65 -3.91 2.06
N GLU A 177 6.80 -4.66 1.35
CA GLU A 177 5.40 -4.84 1.75
C GLU A 177 5.13 -6.22 2.37
N VAL A 178 5.40 -7.32 1.65
CA VAL A 178 5.09 -8.67 2.15
C VAL A 178 5.86 -8.96 3.43
N LEU A 179 7.20 -8.84 3.42
CA LEU A 179 8.00 -9.14 4.60
C LEU A 179 7.71 -8.18 5.77
N MET A 180 7.43 -6.90 5.50
CA MET A 180 7.04 -5.95 6.55
C MET A 180 5.72 -6.35 7.22
N GLU A 181 4.70 -6.75 6.46
CA GLU A 181 3.45 -7.26 7.03
C GLU A 181 3.64 -8.58 7.77
N MET A 182 4.58 -9.44 7.35
CA MET A 182 4.97 -10.64 8.12
C MET A 182 5.62 -10.26 9.46
N ALA A 183 6.52 -9.26 9.46
CA ALA A 183 7.11 -8.75 10.69
C ALA A 183 6.03 -8.21 11.63
N GLY A 184 5.04 -7.47 11.11
CA GLY A 184 3.85 -7.06 11.85
C GLY A 184 3.12 -8.24 12.49
N PHE A 185 2.85 -9.30 11.73
CA PHE A 185 2.22 -10.53 12.24
C PHE A 185 3.02 -11.20 13.35
N PHE A 186 4.35 -11.30 13.22
CA PHE A 186 5.21 -11.88 14.26
C PHE A 186 5.19 -11.04 15.54
N SER A 187 5.24 -9.71 15.41
CA SER A 187 5.13 -8.79 16.55
C SER A 187 3.81 -8.97 17.29
N SER A 188 2.68 -9.02 16.57
CA SER A 188 1.36 -9.30 17.17
C SER A 188 1.30 -10.66 17.86
N SER A 189 1.96 -11.66 17.28
CA SER A 189 2.01 -13.02 17.84
C SER A 189 2.78 -13.05 19.17
N ILE A 190 3.91 -12.36 19.25
CA ILE A 190 4.68 -12.18 20.50
C ILE A 190 3.82 -11.50 21.57
N MET A 191 3.15 -10.40 21.20
CA MET A 191 2.28 -9.67 22.12
C MET A 191 1.16 -10.57 22.65
N LEU A 192 0.58 -11.42 21.80
CA LEU A 192 -0.47 -12.35 22.20
C LEU A 192 0.03 -13.39 23.22
N VAL A 193 1.17 -14.02 22.96
CA VAL A 193 1.76 -15.02 23.88
C VAL A 193 2.00 -14.40 25.26
N ARG A 194 2.48 -13.14 25.31
CA ARG A 194 2.67 -12.37 26.54
C ARG A 194 1.36 -11.98 27.23
N GLN A 195 0.37 -11.52 26.47
CA GLN A 195 -0.96 -11.13 26.99
C GLN A 195 -1.69 -12.31 27.63
N LEU A 196 -1.55 -13.51 27.06
CA LEU A 196 -2.13 -14.74 27.60
C LEU A 196 -1.32 -15.33 28.77
N GLY A 197 -0.13 -14.78 29.07
CA GLY A 197 0.69 -15.20 30.20
C GLY A 197 1.46 -16.49 30.00
N PHE A 198 1.74 -16.84 28.74
CA PHE A 198 2.57 -18.00 28.39
C PHE A 198 4.08 -17.69 28.42
N SER A 199 4.49 -16.50 28.86
CA SER A 199 5.90 -16.11 29.01
C SER A 199 6.30 -16.06 30.49
N THR A 200 7.60 -16.16 30.76
CA THR A 200 8.15 -15.84 32.09
C THR A 200 8.16 -14.34 32.37
N ASP A 201 8.12 -13.50 31.34
CA ASP A 201 7.94 -12.05 31.47
C ASP A 201 6.58 -11.69 32.08
N PRO A 202 6.46 -10.54 32.76
CA PRO A 202 5.19 -10.06 33.27
C PRO A 202 4.13 -9.95 32.17
N ARG A 203 2.89 -10.37 32.49
CA ARG A 203 1.75 -10.25 31.58
C ARG A 203 1.56 -8.78 31.18
N ILE A 204 1.43 -8.55 29.87
CA ILE A 204 1.11 -7.23 29.34
C ILE A 204 -0.41 -7.06 29.37
N ASN A 205 -0.87 -6.07 30.13
CA ASN A 205 -2.29 -5.71 30.13
C ASN A 205 -2.56 -4.77 28.96
N HIS A 206 -2.93 -5.34 27.82
CA HIS A 206 -3.18 -4.59 26.59
C HIS A 206 -4.69 -4.29 26.45
N MET A 207 -5.05 -3.04 26.11
CA MET A 207 -6.45 -2.62 25.97
C MET A 207 -7.20 -3.34 24.85
N VAL A 208 -6.48 -3.89 23.88
CA VAL A 208 -7.04 -4.62 22.74
C VAL A 208 -7.34 -6.08 23.15
N PRO A 209 -8.53 -6.63 22.80
CA PRO A 209 -8.85 -8.03 23.06
C PRO A 209 -7.79 -8.99 22.50
N ALA A 210 -7.47 -10.03 23.28
CA ALA A 210 -6.48 -11.02 22.91
C ALA A 210 -6.79 -11.64 21.54
N GLY A 211 -5.80 -11.66 20.65
CA GLY A 211 -5.89 -12.27 19.31
C GLY A 211 -6.46 -11.38 18.22
N MET A 212 -7.07 -10.24 18.55
CA MET A 212 -7.61 -9.31 17.55
C MET A 212 -6.50 -8.74 16.64
N GLU A 213 -5.36 -8.36 17.23
CA GLU A 213 -4.23 -7.81 16.47
C GLU A 213 -3.63 -8.85 15.51
N VAL A 214 -3.53 -10.12 15.94
CA VAL A 214 -3.03 -11.23 15.11
C VAL A 214 -3.94 -11.49 13.90
N VAL A 215 -5.27 -11.39 14.08
CA VAL A 215 -6.23 -11.52 12.97
C VAL A 215 -6.08 -10.36 11.98
N HIS A 216 -5.90 -9.13 12.50
CA HIS A 216 -5.75 -7.94 11.69
C HIS A 216 -4.44 -7.94 10.88
N THR A 217 -3.31 -8.24 11.52
CA THR A 217 -2.02 -8.33 10.83
C THR A 217 -1.99 -9.50 9.84
N ARG A 218 -2.59 -10.64 10.16
CA ARG A 218 -2.78 -11.72 9.18
C ARG A 218 -3.54 -11.25 7.93
N TYR A 219 -4.64 -10.53 8.10
CA TYR A 219 -5.43 -10.03 6.97
C TYR A 219 -4.60 -9.09 6.07
N ARG A 220 -3.73 -8.27 6.67
CA ARG A 220 -2.79 -7.43 5.92
C ARG A 220 -1.73 -8.25 5.20
N SER A 221 -1.14 -9.26 5.85
CA SER A 221 -0.21 -10.21 5.23
C SER A 221 -0.84 -10.95 4.05
N GLU A 222 -2.10 -11.41 4.17
CA GLU A 222 -2.84 -12.03 3.07
C GLU A 222 -3.10 -11.05 1.91
N ALA A 223 -3.33 -9.77 2.21
CA ALA A 223 -3.52 -8.73 1.20
C ALA A 223 -2.21 -8.43 0.45
N SER A 224 -1.07 -8.32 1.16
CA SER A 224 0.24 -8.09 0.53
C SER A 224 0.69 -9.29 -0.31
N LEU A 225 0.42 -10.53 0.12
CA LEU A 225 0.66 -11.72 -0.70
C LEU A 225 -0.13 -11.70 -2.01
N LYS A 226 -1.40 -11.24 -1.97
CA LYS A 226 -2.20 -11.05 -3.20
C LYS A 226 -1.59 -9.98 -4.11
N SER A 227 -1.06 -8.89 -3.56
CA SER A 227 -0.33 -7.88 -4.33
C SER A 227 0.90 -8.47 -5.02
N ALA A 228 1.72 -9.25 -4.31
CA ALA A 228 2.89 -9.90 -4.90
C ALA A 228 2.51 -10.86 -6.04
N ILE A 229 1.41 -11.60 -5.90
CA ILE A 229 0.88 -12.44 -6.98
C ILE A 229 0.45 -11.59 -8.18
N ILE A 230 -0.16 -10.42 -7.98
CA ILE A 230 -0.50 -9.48 -9.07
C ILE A 230 0.78 -8.97 -9.75
N TRP A 231 1.84 -8.66 -9.00
CA TRP A 231 3.13 -8.28 -9.58
C TRP A 231 3.79 -9.38 -10.41
N LEU A 232 3.55 -10.65 -10.08
CA LEU A 232 4.08 -11.78 -10.83
C LEU A 232 3.32 -12.03 -12.14
N LYS A 233 1.98 -12.04 -12.10
CA LYS A 233 1.15 -12.51 -13.24
C LYS A 233 0.23 -11.45 -13.86
N GLY A 234 -0.05 -10.38 -13.14
CA GLY A 234 -0.92 -9.30 -13.57
C GLY A 234 -0.28 -8.47 -14.68
N SER A 235 -1.12 -7.87 -15.50
CA SER A 235 -0.70 -6.86 -16.48
C SER A 235 -0.05 -5.66 -15.80
N GLU A 236 0.63 -4.82 -16.57
CA GLU A 236 1.15 -3.54 -16.09
C GLU A 236 0.05 -2.66 -15.48
N TRP A 237 -1.17 -2.74 -16.03
CA TRP A 237 -2.30 -1.99 -15.49
C TRP A 237 -2.78 -2.56 -14.14
N ASP A 238 -2.80 -3.89 -14.00
CA ASP A 238 -3.15 -4.53 -12.72
C ASP A 238 -2.16 -4.14 -11.63
N THR A 239 -0.86 -4.10 -11.96
CA THR A 239 0.18 -3.65 -11.02
C THR A 239 0.05 -2.18 -10.66
N VAL A 240 -0.28 -1.31 -11.64
CA VAL A 240 -0.53 0.11 -11.35
C VAL A 240 -1.63 0.27 -10.32
N LEU A 241 -2.68 -0.56 -10.36
CA LEU A 241 -3.83 -0.47 -9.47
C LEU A 241 -3.62 -1.10 -8.07
N VAL A 242 -2.48 -1.75 -7.83
CA VAL A 242 -2.14 -2.29 -6.50
C VAL A 242 -2.16 -1.16 -5.46
N GLY A 243 -2.78 -1.40 -4.31
CA GLY A 243 -2.88 -0.41 -3.23
C GLY A 243 -3.89 0.73 -3.44
N TRP A 244 -4.43 0.94 -4.65
CA TRP A 244 -5.35 2.06 -4.93
C TRP A 244 -6.61 2.06 -4.08
N ARG A 245 -7.13 0.88 -3.73
CA ARG A 245 -8.33 0.76 -2.87
C ARG A 245 -8.09 1.37 -1.49
N LEU A 246 -6.98 1.02 -0.86
CA LEU A 246 -6.60 1.55 0.45
C LEU A 246 -6.40 3.06 0.36
N ALA A 247 -5.75 3.54 -0.71
CA ALA A 247 -5.58 4.96 -0.94
C ALA A 247 -6.92 5.71 -1.10
N MET A 248 -7.90 5.13 -1.82
CA MET A 248 -9.24 5.72 -1.93
C MET A 248 -9.95 5.81 -0.58
N ASP A 249 -9.83 4.80 0.29
CA ASP A 249 -10.39 4.84 1.64
C ASP A 249 -9.76 5.97 2.49
N VAL A 250 -8.47 6.28 2.28
CA VAL A 250 -7.81 7.42 2.94
C VAL A 250 -8.33 8.76 2.39
N ILE A 251 -8.56 8.89 1.08
CA ILE A 251 -9.19 10.09 0.50
C ILE A 251 -10.59 10.29 1.09
N ASP A 252 -11.33 9.21 1.33
CA ASP A 252 -12.62 9.26 2.02
C ASP A 252 -12.50 9.79 3.45
N SER A 253 -11.50 9.31 4.20
CA SER A 253 -11.21 9.84 5.54
C SER A 253 -10.89 11.35 5.50
N VAL A 254 -10.11 11.81 4.52
CA VAL A 254 -9.82 13.25 4.32
C VAL A 254 -11.08 14.05 4.01
N LEU A 255 -11.97 13.50 3.17
CA LEU A 255 -13.26 14.12 2.85
C LEU A 255 -14.15 14.23 4.08
N GLU A 256 -14.31 13.14 4.83
CA GLU A 256 -15.11 13.10 6.04
C GLU A 256 -14.59 14.06 7.10
N LYS A 257 -13.26 14.11 7.29
CA LYS A 257 -12.62 15.05 8.21
C LYS A 257 -12.92 16.50 7.82
N SER A 258 -12.86 16.83 6.53
CA SER A 258 -13.21 18.16 6.02
C SER A 258 -14.68 18.51 6.31
N ILE A 259 -15.61 17.59 6.07
CA ILE A 259 -17.04 17.79 6.34
C ILE A 259 -17.31 17.99 7.84
N ARG A 260 -16.66 17.20 8.71
CA ARG A 260 -16.79 17.33 10.16
C ARG A 260 -16.30 18.69 10.67
N HIS A 261 -15.16 19.17 10.16
CA HIS A 261 -14.63 20.49 10.51
C HIS A 261 -15.60 21.62 10.10
N ILE A 262 -16.16 21.57 8.89
CA ILE A 262 -17.15 22.54 8.39
C ILE A 262 -18.42 22.53 9.25
N SER A 263 -18.88 21.35 9.64
CA SER A 263 -20.15 21.17 10.38
C SER A 263 -20.01 21.36 11.90
N SER A 264 -18.80 21.64 12.40
CA SER A 264 -18.45 21.69 13.83
C SER A 264 -18.94 20.48 14.64
N ILE A 265 -19.03 19.30 14.02
CA ILE A 265 -19.46 18.08 14.70
C ILE A 265 -18.32 17.60 15.61
N PRO A 266 -18.54 17.40 16.92
CA PRO A 266 -17.52 16.88 17.82
C PRO A 266 -16.98 15.53 17.37
N ASN A 267 -15.67 15.32 17.50
CA ASN A 267 -15.04 14.05 17.15
C ASN A 267 -15.36 13.01 18.25
N HIS A 268 -16.34 12.14 18.04
CA HIS A 268 -16.59 10.98 18.91
C HIS A 268 -15.60 9.83 18.66
N ASP A 269 -14.31 10.14 18.47
CA ASP A 269 -13.27 9.12 18.50
C ASP A 269 -12.98 8.75 19.96
N LEU A 270 -12.77 7.46 20.23
CA LEU A 270 -12.39 6.88 21.54
C LEU A 270 -11.08 7.46 22.15
N ASN A 271 -10.45 8.44 21.49
CA ASN A 271 -9.12 8.97 21.81
C ASN A 271 -9.13 10.34 22.52
N ASN A 272 -10.24 10.75 23.16
CA ASN A 272 -10.30 11.97 24.00
C ASN A 272 -9.67 13.22 23.33
N ARG A 273 -9.87 13.41 22.01
CA ARG A 273 -9.43 14.65 21.36
C ARG A 273 -10.42 15.76 21.68
N PRO A 274 -9.97 16.99 21.99
CA PRO A 274 -10.87 18.10 22.24
C PRO A 274 -11.77 18.34 21.01
N PRO A 275 -13.02 18.84 21.20
CA PRO A 275 -13.89 19.24 20.10
C PRO A 275 -13.17 20.22 19.17
N PHE A 276 -13.45 20.16 17.86
CA PHE A 276 -12.90 21.14 16.91
C PHE A 276 -13.36 22.55 17.29
N GLU A 277 -12.42 23.49 17.36
CA GLU A 277 -12.75 24.91 17.48
C GLU A 277 -13.55 25.36 16.25
N PRO A 278 -14.55 26.25 16.41
CA PRO A 278 -15.30 26.80 15.28
C PRO A 278 -14.35 27.48 14.29
N LEU A 279 -14.47 27.14 13.01
CA LEU A 279 -13.68 27.78 11.96
C LEU A 279 -14.10 29.24 11.80
N GLY A 280 -13.12 30.13 11.62
CA GLY A 280 -13.40 31.48 11.15
C GLY A 280 -14.06 31.45 9.77
N GLU A 281 -14.92 32.43 9.48
CA GLU A 281 -15.71 32.52 8.23
C GLU A 281 -14.87 32.31 6.97
N ARG A 282 -13.68 32.90 6.90
CA ARG A 282 -12.77 32.73 5.75
C ARG A 282 -12.24 31.30 5.62
N ASN A 283 -11.87 30.66 6.75
CA ASN A 283 -11.41 29.27 6.76
C ASN A 283 -12.54 28.33 6.33
N LEU A 284 -13.78 28.61 6.78
CA LEU A 284 -14.97 27.87 6.39
C LEU A 284 -15.15 27.88 4.86
N GLN A 285 -15.12 29.06 4.23
CA GLN A 285 -15.28 29.19 2.77
C GLN A 285 -14.17 28.47 1.98
N VAL A 286 -12.92 28.49 2.47
CA VAL A 286 -11.81 27.75 1.84
C VAL A 286 -11.97 26.24 2.03
N ALA A 287 -12.37 25.78 3.21
CA ALA A 287 -12.63 24.37 3.49
C ALA A 287 -13.77 23.83 2.62
N GLU A 288 -14.87 24.58 2.45
CA GLU A 288 -15.97 24.25 1.56
C GLU A 288 -15.51 24.16 0.10
N SER A 289 -14.69 25.11 -0.34
CA SER A 289 -14.13 25.15 -1.70
C SER A 289 -13.15 24.00 -1.99
N LEU A 290 -12.60 23.36 -0.97
CA LEU A 290 -11.72 22.19 -1.11
C LEU A 290 -12.52 20.89 -1.35
N ILE A 291 -13.78 20.81 -0.90
CA ILE A 291 -14.62 19.60 -1.02
C ILE A 291 -14.75 19.11 -2.46
N PRO A 292 -15.06 19.97 -3.47
CA PRO A 292 -15.10 19.55 -4.87
C PRO A 292 -13.78 18.97 -5.37
N ILE A 293 -12.64 19.51 -4.94
CA ILE A 293 -11.31 19.05 -5.35
C ILE A 293 -11.05 17.63 -4.80
N ILE A 294 -11.35 17.38 -3.53
CA ILE A 294 -11.23 16.05 -2.90
C ILE A 294 -12.14 15.04 -3.62
N LYS A 295 -13.40 15.41 -3.87
CA LYS A 295 -14.38 14.55 -4.56
C LYS A 295 -13.96 14.24 -5.99
N LEU A 296 -13.51 15.23 -6.75
CA LEU A 296 -13.06 15.04 -8.13
C LEU A 296 -11.81 14.16 -8.19
N SER A 297 -10.87 14.34 -7.26
CA SER A 297 -9.69 13.46 -7.11
C SER A 297 -10.10 12.00 -6.89
N ARG A 298 -11.03 11.75 -5.95
CA ARG A 298 -11.57 10.39 -5.71
C ARG A 298 -12.28 9.82 -6.94
N ILE A 299 -13.11 10.63 -7.60
CA ILE A 299 -13.90 10.22 -8.77
C ILE A 299 -12.99 9.84 -9.95
N PHE A 300 -11.87 10.55 -10.14
CA PHE A 300 -10.87 10.21 -11.15
C PHE A 300 -10.28 8.82 -10.89
N LEU A 301 -9.75 8.59 -9.69
CA LEU A 301 -9.16 7.32 -9.30
C LEU A 301 -10.18 6.17 -9.40
N ALA A 302 -11.38 6.39 -8.87
CA ALA A 302 -12.46 5.41 -8.94
C ALA A 302 -12.92 5.09 -10.37
N ARG A 303 -12.77 6.04 -11.31
CA ARG A 303 -13.05 5.78 -12.73
C ARG A 303 -12.01 4.84 -13.32
N LEU A 304 -10.73 5.10 -13.06
CA LEU A 304 -9.61 4.29 -13.55
C LEU A 304 -9.60 2.88 -12.97
N SER A 305 -9.83 2.72 -11.66
CA SER A 305 -9.92 1.39 -11.03
C SER A 305 -11.09 0.53 -11.55
N LYS A 306 -12.07 1.13 -12.23
CA LYS A 306 -13.20 0.40 -12.84
C LYS A 306 -12.93 -0.01 -14.29
N LEU A 307 -11.86 0.47 -14.92
CA LEU A 307 -11.49 0.10 -16.28
C LEU A 307 -11.16 -1.39 -16.37
N GLU A 308 -10.44 -1.92 -15.38
CA GLU A 308 -10.06 -3.34 -15.27
C GLU A 308 -11.31 -4.25 -15.24
N LYS A 309 -12.27 -3.97 -14.35
CA LYS A 309 -13.45 -4.83 -14.13
C LYS A 309 -14.37 -4.94 -15.34
N LYS A 310 -14.38 -3.94 -16.21
CA LYS A 310 -15.24 -3.91 -17.40
C LYS A 310 -14.53 -4.45 -18.65
N ASN A 311 -13.20 -4.36 -18.69
CA ASN A 311 -12.41 -4.65 -19.87
C ASN A 311 -11.34 -5.69 -19.51
N LYS A 312 -11.73 -6.98 -19.48
CA LYS A 312 -10.84 -8.13 -19.25
C LYS A 312 -9.79 -8.35 -20.37
N THR A 313 -9.40 -7.29 -21.08
CA THR A 313 -8.73 -7.34 -22.38
C THR A 313 -7.61 -6.32 -22.52
N LEU A 314 -7.25 -5.57 -21.45
CA LEU A 314 -6.03 -4.77 -21.54
C LEU A 314 -4.84 -5.71 -21.76
N PRO A 315 -3.92 -5.37 -22.68
CA PRO A 315 -2.75 -6.19 -22.93
C PRO A 315 -1.89 -6.27 -21.66
N HIS A 316 -1.13 -7.36 -21.54
CA HIS A 316 -0.28 -7.58 -20.38
C HIS A 316 0.80 -6.48 -20.24
N TYR A 317 1.31 -5.96 -21.35
CA TYR A 317 2.21 -4.81 -21.39
C TYR A 317 1.59 -3.66 -22.19
N THR A 318 1.91 -2.45 -21.76
CA THR A 318 1.55 -1.20 -22.42
C THR A 318 2.80 -0.57 -23.03
N GLU A 319 2.61 0.44 -23.89
CA GLU A 319 3.72 1.25 -24.41
C GLU A 319 4.22 2.31 -23.41
N MET A 320 3.80 2.26 -22.14
CA MET A 320 4.30 3.16 -21.10
C MET A 320 5.73 2.76 -20.68
N CYS A 321 6.58 3.75 -20.46
CA CYS A 321 7.88 3.53 -19.82
C CYS A 321 7.75 3.35 -18.30
N THR A 322 8.84 2.94 -17.65
CA THR A 322 8.90 2.81 -16.19
C THR A 322 8.45 4.08 -15.47
N HIS A 323 8.91 5.26 -15.89
CA HIS A 323 8.52 6.52 -15.25
C HIS A 323 7.00 6.76 -15.27
N GLN A 324 6.35 6.51 -16.41
CA GLN A 324 4.89 6.69 -16.53
C GLN A 324 4.13 5.68 -15.67
N LEU A 325 4.53 4.41 -15.70
CA LEU A 325 3.94 3.36 -14.87
C LEU A 325 4.08 3.67 -13.38
N GLN A 326 5.27 4.07 -12.94
CA GLN A 326 5.53 4.46 -11.56
C GLN A 326 4.72 5.69 -11.15
N SER A 327 4.66 6.72 -12.02
CA SER A 327 3.87 7.92 -11.74
C SER A 327 2.38 7.62 -11.56
N LEU A 328 1.83 6.71 -12.36
CA LEU A 328 0.45 6.26 -12.22
C LEU A 328 0.25 5.39 -10.97
N HIS A 329 1.17 4.48 -10.67
CA HIS A 329 1.14 3.66 -9.45
C HIS A 329 1.10 4.54 -8.19
N ASP A 330 1.96 5.57 -8.14
CA ASP A 330 2.10 6.45 -6.96
C ASP A 330 1.08 7.59 -6.91
N LEU A 331 0.26 7.75 -7.96
CA LEU A 331 -0.70 8.84 -8.09
C LEU A 331 -1.62 8.98 -6.86
N PRO A 332 -2.27 7.91 -6.34
CA PRO A 332 -3.15 8.03 -5.18
C PRO A 332 -2.41 8.53 -3.92
N LEU A 333 -1.21 8.00 -3.65
CA LEU A 333 -0.40 8.42 -2.50
C LEU A 333 0.02 9.89 -2.61
N CYS A 334 0.46 10.29 -3.80
CA CYS A 334 0.80 11.67 -4.12
C CYS A 334 -0.41 12.61 -3.98
N ALA A 335 -1.61 12.16 -4.35
CA ALA A 335 -2.84 12.92 -4.18
C ALA A 335 -3.24 13.02 -2.70
N ILE A 336 -3.21 11.93 -1.94
CA ILE A 336 -3.50 11.91 -0.50
C ILE A 336 -2.62 12.90 0.26
N SER A 337 -1.32 12.87 0.02
CA SER A 337 -0.36 13.76 0.69
C SER A 337 -0.73 15.23 0.47
N LYS A 338 -0.99 15.62 -0.78
CA LYS A 338 -1.39 16.99 -1.15
C LYS A 338 -2.76 17.36 -0.58
N LEU A 339 -3.76 16.49 -0.70
CA LEU A 339 -5.11 16.72 -0.18
C LEU A 339 -5.11 16.86 1.35
N SER A 340 -4.35 16.02 2.05
CA SER A 340 -4.20 16.09 3.51
C SER A 340 -3.49 17.37 3.96
N CYS A 341 -2.49 17.82 3.18
CA CYS A 341 -1.82 19.10 3.41
C CYS A 341 -2.75 20.29 3.18
N LEU A 342 -3.51 20.29 2.09
CA LEU A 342 -4.52 21.33 1.83
C LEU A 342 -5.59 21.36 2.91
N GLN A 343 -6.07 20.19 3.33
CA GLN A 343 -7.05 20.04 4.41
C GLN A 343 -6.52 20.62 5.73
N SER A 344 -5.29 20.29 6.12
CA SER A 344 -4.70 20.80 7.36
C SER A 344 -4.44 22.30 7.29
N MET A 345 -4.01 22.83 6.15
CA MET A 345 -3.78 24.26 5.95
C MET A 345 -5.09 25.06 5.96
N SER A 346 -6.17 24.53 5.39
CA SER A 346 -7.46 25.22 5.28
C SER A 346 -8.06 25.62 6.63
N VAL A 347 -7.67 24.94 7.72
CA VAL A 347 -8.20 25.15 9.06
C VAL A 347 -7.24 25.86 10.01
N ARG A 348 -6.09 26.34 9.53
CA ARG A 348 -5.15 27.10 10.36
C ARG A 348 -5.55 28.57 10.44
N ASN A 349 -5.34 29.16 11.62
CA ASN A 349 -5.62 30.58 11.86
C ASN A 349 -4.70 31.51 11.04
N ASP A 350 -3.49 31.06 10.71
CA ASP A 350 -2.51 31.82 9.91
C ASP A 350 -2.64 31.60 8.40
N MET A 351 -3.67 30.88 7.92
CA MET A 351 -3.79 30.52 6.51
C MET A 351 -3.76 31.71 5.54
N PHE A 352 -4.19 32.90 5.99
CA PHE A 352 -4.30 34.11 5.17
C PHE A 352 -3.09 35.06 5.27
N ASP A 353 -2.01 34.66 5.94
CA ASP A 353 -0.73 35.35 5.76
C ASP A 353 -0.21 35.13 4.32
N GLU A 354 0.66 36.02 3.85
CA GLU A 354 1.18 35.98 2.48
C GLU A 354 1.89 34.66 2.16
N ALA A 355 2.76 34.18 3.06
CA ALA A 355 3.54 32.97 2.85
C ALA A 355 2.65 31.70 2.84
N SER A 356 1.68 31.63 3.75
CA SER A 356 0.72 30.53 3.87
C SER A 356 -0.25 30.49 2.70
N THR A 357 -0.72 31.65 2.22
CA THR A 357 -1.57 31.75 1.03
C THR A 357 -0.82 31.30 -0.23
N ILE A 358 0.42 31.77 -0.42
CA ILE A 358 1.27 31.36 -1.55
C ILE A 358 1.53 29.85 -1.50
N ARG A 359 1.89 29.32 -0.33
CA ARG A 359 2.13 27.87 -0.13
C ARG A 359 0.88 27.05 -0.42
N PHE A 360 -0.30 27.51 0.02
CA PHE A 360 -1.57 26.84 -0.24
C PHE A 360 -1.83 26.73 -1.74
N ASN A 361 -1.72 27.86 -2.44
CA ASN A 361 -1.97 27.92 -3.88
C ASN A 361 -0.92 27.16 -4.71
N ASP A 362 0.33 27.13 -4.27
CA ASP A 362 1.35 26.25 -4.86
C ASP A 362 0.95 24.77 -4.74
N MET A 363 0.44 24.36 -3.59
CA MET A 363 -0.03 22.99 -3.37
C MET A 363 -1.24 22.64 -4.25
N VAL A 364 -2.22 23.55 -4.39
CA VAL A 364 -3.36 23.39 -5.31
C VAL A 364 -2.88 23.20 -6.76
N ARG A 365 -1.94 24.04 -7.22
CA ARG A 365 -1.38 23.95 -8.57
C ARG A 365 -0.60 22.66 -8.79
N ARG A 366 0.18 22.19 -7.81
CA ARG A 366 0.89 20.90 -7.89
C ARG A 366 -0.08 19.72 -7.95
N LEU A 367 -1.21 19.80 -7.25
CA LEU A 367 -2.26 18.79 -7.32
C LEU A 367 -2.93 18.77 -8.71
N LEU A 368 -3.21 19.94 -9.28
CA LEU A 368 -3.73 20.05 -10.64
C LEU A 368 -2.77 19.43 -11.67
N ALA A 369 -1.49 19.81 -11.61
CA ALA A 369 -0.46 19.31 -12.51
C ALA A 369 -0.28 17.79 -12.41
N LEU A 370 -0.33 17.24 -11.19
CA LEU A 370 -0.25 15.79 -10.95
C LEU A 370 -1.33 15.05 -11.74
N PHE A 371 -2.60 15.43 -11.56
CA PHE A 371 -3.69 14.75 -12.26
C PHE A 371 -3.68 14.99 -13.77
N GLN A 372 -3.27 16.18 -14.24
CA GLN A 372 -3.19 16.46 -15.67
C GLN A 372 -2.09 15.63 -16.36
N SER A 373 -0.94 15.46 -15.71
CA SER A 373 0.12 14.58 -16.20
C SER A 373 -0.37 13.14 -16.29
N SER A 374 -0.96 12.61 -15.21
CA SER A 374 -1.49 11.25 -15.20
C SER A 374 -2.63 11.04 -16.19
N LEU A 375 -3.49 12.05 -16.39
CA LEU A 375 -4.55 12.00 -17.39
C LEU A 375 -3.97 11.90 -18.80
N LEU A 376 -2.89 12.62 -19.10
CA LEU A 376 -2.22 12.54 -20.40
C LEU A 376 -1.72 11.11 -20.66
N ASP A 377 -1.02 10.50 -19.69
CA ASP A 377 -0.52 9.13 -19.80
C ASP A 377 -1.67 8.13 -20.02
N VAL A 378 -2.76 8.26 -19.26
CA VAL A 378 -3.95 7.40 -19.42
C VAL A 378 -4.58 7.57 -20.81
N VAL A 379 -4.76 8.80 -21.28
CA VAL A 379 -5.41 9.07 -22.57
C VAL A 379 -4.57 8.57 -23.74
N LEU A 380 -3.25 8.64 -23.65
CA LEU A 380 -2.33 8.22 -24.70
C LEU A 380 -2.08 6.71 -24.69
N CYS A 381 -1.93 6.11 -23.52
CA CYS A 381 -1.43 4.74 -23.41
C CYS A 381 -2.48 3.73 -22.95
N VAL A 382 -3.55 4.15 -22.28
CA VAL A 382 -4.54 3.21 -21.68
C VAL A 382 -5.86 3.23 -22.42
N ILE A 383 -6.46 4.40 -22.65
CA ILE A 383 -7.75 4.52 -23.33
C ILE A 383 -7.76 3.87 -24.73
N PRO A 384 -6.71 3.99 -25.57
CA PRO A 384 -6.71 3.35 -26.88
C PRO A 384 -6.74 1.82 -26.82
N LEU A 385 -6.31 1.23 -25.70
CA LEU A 385 -6.30 -0.22 -25.49
C LEU A 385 -7.65 -0.77 -25.00
N VAL A 386 -8.59 0.11 -24.68
CA VAL A 386 -9.91 -0.28 -24.18
C VAL A 386 -10.84 -0.59 -25.35
N PRO A 387 -11.40 -1.82 -25.47
CA PRO A 387 -12.32 -2.12 -26.56
C PRO A 387 -13.69 -1.46 -26.38
N ASP A 388 -14.38 -1.27 -27.48
CA ASP A 388 -15.81 -0.92 -27.47
C ASP A 388 -16.65 -2.12 -27.02
N VAL A 389 -17.69 -1.86 -26.22
CA VAL A 389 -18.49 -2.92 -25.58
C VAL A 389 -19.86 -2.98 -26.25
N ASN A 390 -20.19 -4.09 -26.90
CA ASN A 390 -21.51 -4.32 -27.53
C ASN A 390 -21.94 -3.21 -28.51
N GLY A 391 -21.00 -2.64 -29.28
CA GLY A 391 -21.27 -1.53 -30.21
C GLY A 391 -21.38 -0.15 -29.53
N PHE A 392 -21.22 -0.06 -28.21
CA PHE A 392 -21.09 1.21 -27.52
C PHE A 392 -19.67 1.76 -27.66
N PRO A 393 -19.49 3.00 -28.17
CA PRO A 393 -18.18 3.63 -28.39
C PRO A 393 -17.56 4.06 -27.05
N TYR A 394 -17.08 3.07 -26.29
CA TYR A 394 -16.65 3.24 -24.92
C TYR A 394 -15.39 4.11 -24.81
N GLN A 395 -14.49 4.03 -25.79
CA GLN A 395 -13.33 4.92 -25.87
C GLN A 395 -13.73 6.40 -25.98
N THR A 396 -14.66 6.70 -26.88
CA THR A 396 -15.18 8.05 -27.09
C THR A 396 -15.87 8.56 -25.83
N TYR A 397 -16.70 7.72 -25.21
CA TYR A 397 -17.34 8.03 -23.94
C TYR A 397 -16.32 8.38 -22.84
N LEU A 398 -15.26 7.57 -22.69
CA LEU A 398 -14.20 7.84 -21.71
C LEU A 398 -13.50 9.16 -22.00
N LYS A 399 -13.14 9.45 -23.26
CA LYS A 399 -12.51 10.72 -23.65
C LYS A 399 -13.40 11.91 -23.27
N THR A 400 -14.69 11.88 -23.62
CA THR A 400 -15.64 12.94 -23.25
C THR A 400 -15.78 13.09 -21.73
N TRP A 401 -15.81 11.97 -21.00
CA TRP A 401 -15.87 11.97 -19.56
C TRP A 401 -14.63 12.63 -18.93
N PHE A 402 -13.43 12.29 -19.40
CA PHE A 402 -12.19 12.87 -18.88
C PHE A 402 -12.04 14.36 -19.23
N VAL A 403 -12.49 14.79 -20.41
CA VAL A 403 -12.56 16.21 -20.76
C VAL A 403 -13.46 16.95 -19.77
N THR A 404 -14.66 16.44 -19.53
CA THR A 404 -15.62 17.03 -18.59
C THR A 404 -15.02 17.10 -17.18
N TRP A 405 -14.42 16.00 -16.72
CA TRP A 405 -13.78 15.93 -15.41
C TRP A 405 -12.64 16.96 -15.28
N ASN A 406 -11.76 17.07 -16.28
CA ASN A 406 -10.63 18.00 -16.26
C ASN A 406 -11.11 19.45 -16.22
N THR A 407 -12.15 19.80 -16.99
CA THR A 407 -12.77 21.14 -16.93
C THR A 407 -13.28 21.44 -15.52
N GLN A 408 -14.01 20.51 -14.89
CA GLN A 408 -14.52 20.71 -13.52
C GLN A 408 -13.37 20.85 -12.51
N PHE A 409 -12.29 20.09 -12.69
CA PHE A 409 -11.14 20.14 -11.80
C PHE A 409 -10.36 21.45 -11.93
N ILE A 410 -10.19 21.97 -13.15
CA ILE A 410 -9.62 23.29 -13.41
C ILE A 410 -10.48 24.38 -12.76
N ILE A 411 -11.80 24.34 -12.93
CA ILE A 411 -12.71 25.34 -12.34
C ILE A 411 -12.62 25.30 -10.81
N ALA A 412 -12.66 24.13 -10.19
CA ALA A 412 -12.59 23.99 -8.73
C ALA A 412 -11.27 24.54 -8.17
N THR A 413 -10.14 24.23 -8.82
CA THR A 413 -8.80 24.70 -8.42
C THR A 413 -8.64 26.22 -8.63
N GLN A 414 -9.17 26.78 -9.72
CA GLN A 414 -9.18 28.23 -9.94
C GLN A 414 -10.04 28.97 -8.92
N ASN A 415 -11.22 28.44 -8.58
CA ASN A 415 -12.13 29.06 -7.62
C ASN A 415 -11.49 29.18 -6.24
N ILE A 416 -10.88 28.11 -5.71
CA ILE A 416 -10.23 28.16 -4.40
C ILE A 416 -8.99 29.07 -4.40
N THR A 417 -8.24 29.12 -5.50
CA THR A 417 -7.10 30.03 -5.63
C THR A 417 -7.51 31.49 -5.69
N ARG A 418 -8.58 31.82 -6.43
CA ARG A 418 -9.13 33.18 -6.45
C ARG A 418 -9.65 33.59 -5.07
N LEU A 419 -10.32 32.67 -4.36
CA LEU A 419 -10.84 32.90 -3.02
C LEU A 419 -9.72 33.24 -2.03
N THR A 420 -8.68 32.41 -1.95
CA THR A 420 -7.56 32.63 -1.03
C THR A 420 -6.80 33.93 -1.31
N PHE A 421 -6.54 34.27 -2.59
CA PHE A 421 -5.93 35.56 -2.93
C PHE A 421 -6.83 36.76 -2.60
N SER A 422 -8.16 36.62 -2.71
CA SER A 422 -9.08 37.69 -2.33
C SER A 422 -9.01 38.03 -0.84
N PHE A 423 -8.77 37.02 0.01
CA PHE A 423 -8.60 37.21 1.45
C PHE A 423 -7.23 37.78 1.83
N LEU A 424 -6.18 37.44 1.09
CA LEU A 424 -4.85 38.04 1.25
C LEU A 424 -4.86 39.53 0.91
N ASN A 425 -5.53 39.90 -0.20
CA ASN A 425 -5.59 41.29 -0.67
C ASN A 425 -6.56 42.16 0.15
N ASN A 426 -7.40 41.56 1.00
CA ASN A 426 -8.33 42.23 1.90
C ASN A 426 -8.16 41.68 3.32
N PRO A 427 -7.06 41.96 4.05
CA PRO A 427 -6.89 41.53 5.43
C PRO A 427 -8.01 42.13 6.33
N LEU A 428 -8.48 41.38 7.34
CA LEU A 428 -9.48 41.85 8.32
C LEU A 428 -8.92 42.98 9.19
#